data_AF-A0AAV0X719-F1
#
_entry.id   AF-A0AAV0X719-F1
#
_cell.length_a   1.000
_cell.length_b   1.000
_cell.length_c   1.000
_cell.angle_alpha   90.00
_cell.angle_beta   90.00
_cell.angle_gamma   90.00
#
_symmetry.space_group_name_H-M   'P 1'
#
loop_
_entity.id
_entity.type
_entity.pdbx_description
1 polymer ?
#
loop_
_entity_poly.entity_id
_entity_poly.type
_entity_poly.pdbx_seq_one_letter_code
_entity_poly.pdbx_strand_id
1 'polypeptide(L)'
;MKKPRTRKHDAAEVNAKLPPPPRPPRPPRGQTLKRVRAKPDAVLIKAVKADGDDPTTSYATIAARLKEKVDLTSMGVTIERTRMTKAGNLLLEVGGKQPAPIALSDAITAAIGNLGEASVLQQKVAVEFRGVDVTANEDDVRNALRARSGEEPFRIGKMRRSPGGQKQVDALLSLRVAEALLFEGRMKIGWSTCKVRLKERSSRCYRCQGFGHYAANCTGPDRTKTCMRCGEDGHIAVRCNKTPSCPLCRDNGFKIDHISGGEACDSRKNKKH
;
A
#
# COMPACT_ATOMS: atom_id res chain seq x y z
N MET A 1 -57.03 -62.58 39.60
CA MET A 1 -55.54 -62.61 39.72
C MET A 1 -54.99 -62.32 38.32
N LYS A 2 -54.16 -61.33 37.98
CA LYS A 2 -53.26 -60.35 38.64
C LYS A 2 -53.39 -59.01 37.88
N LYS A 3 -53.32 -57.87 38.56
CA LYS A 3 -53.27 -56.52 37.92
C LYS A 3 -52.02 -56.41 37.01
N PRO A 4 -52.10 -55.89 35.78
CA PRO A 4 -50.91 -55.55 35.00
C PRO A 4 -50.24 -54.30 35.59
N ARG A 5 -48.91 -54.41 35.76
CA ARG A 5 -48.02 -53.48 36.45
C ARG A 5 -47.98 -52.11 35.76
N THR A 6 -48.17 -51.03 36.53
CA THR A 6 -47.79 -49.68 36.13
C THR A 6 -46.26 -49.60 36.03
N ARG A 7 -45.75 -49.27 34.84
CA ARG A 7 -44.34 -48.84 34.69
C ARG A 7 -44.25 -47.41 35.23
N LYS A 8 -43.49 -47.23 36.32
CA LYS A 8 -43.06 -45.91 36.77
C LYS A 8 -42.26 -45.26 35.64
N HIS A 9 -42.72 -44.12 35.15
CA HIS A 9 -41.88 -43.21 34.38
C HIS A 9 -41.00 -42.47 35.40
N ASP A 10 -39.79 -42.98 35.64
CA ASP A 10 -38.75 -42.18 36.29
C ASP A 10 -38.33 -41.10 35.28
N ALA A 11 -38.79 -39.87 35.50
CA ALA A 11 -38.30 -38.70 34.80
C ALA A 11 -36.85 -38.47 35.24
N ALA A 12 -35.89 -38.99 34.47
CA ALA A 12 -34.50 -38.62 34.61
C ALA A 12 -34.35 -37.14 34.21
N GLU A 13 -34.25 -36.28 35.22
CA GLU A 13 -33.96 -34.87 35.09
C GLU A 13 -32.51 -34.72 34.56
N VAL A 14 -32.37 -34.71 33.23
CA VAL A 14 -31.11 -34.36 32.56
C VAL A 14 -30.87 -32.86 32.75
N ASN A 15 -30.15 -32.52 33.81
CA ASN A 15 -29.63 -31.18 34.06
C ASN A 15 -28.52 -30.86 33.04
N ALA A 16 -28.92 -30.54 31.82
CA ALA A 16 -28.04 -30.14 30.73
C ALA A 16 -27.55 -28.72 30.99
N LYS A 17 -26.39 -28.60 31.65
CA LYS A 17 -25.69 -27.34 31.87
C LYS A 17 -25.47 -26.64 30.52
N LEU A 18 -26.09 -25.48 30.32
CA LEU A 18 -25.96 -24.71 29.08
C LEU A 18 -24.47 -24.46 28.76
N PRO A 19 -24.07 -24.53 27.48
CA PRO A 19 -22.71 -24.22 27.08
C PRO A 19 -22.37 -22.77 27.42
N PRO A 20 -21.13 -22.47 27.84
CA PRO A 20 -20.73 -21.13 28.19
C PRO A 20 -20.82 -20.20 26.97
N PRO A 21 -21.12 -18.91 27.18
CA PRO A 21 -21.23 -17.95 26.09
C PRO A 21 -19.93 -17.85 25.28
N PRO A 22 -20.01 -17.55 23.98
CA PRO A 22 -18.84 -17.40 23.13
C PRO A 22 -17.93 -16.30 23.69
N ARG A 23 -16.62 -16.58 23.71
CA ARG A 23 -15.62 -15.62 24.18
C ARG A 23 -15.66 -14.36 23.31
N PRO A 24 -15.45 -13.17 23.89
CA PRO A 24 -15.37 -11.94 23.12
C PRO A 24 -14.24 -12.04 22.07
N PRO A 25 -14.42 -11.40 20.89
CA PRO A 25 -13.42 -11.44 19.84
C PRO A 25 -12.09 -10.89 20.39
N ARG A 26 -11.00 -11.65 20.17
CA ARG A 26 -9.65 -11.17 20.51
C ARG A 26 -9.38 -9.88 19.72
N PRO A 27 -8.75 -8.87 20.33
CA PRO A 27 -8.37 -7.66 19.61
C PRO A 27 -7.48 -8.04 18.42
N PRO A 28 -7.60 -7.34 17.28
CA PRO A 28 -6.78 -7.62 16.12
C PRO A 28 -5.30 -7.47 16.49
N ARG A 29 -4.51 -8.52 16.26
CA ARG A 29 -3.05 -8.42 16.27
C ARG A 29 -2.63 -7.73 14.97
N GLY A 30 -2.86 -6.43 14.90
CA GLY A 30 -2.53 -5.59 13.75
C GLY A 30 -1.04 -5.66 13.39
N GLN A 31 -0.73 -5.54 12.10
CA GLN A 31 0.66 -5.31 11.69
C GLN A 31 1.00 -3.84 11.94
N THR A 32 2.06 -3.58 12.69
CA THR A 32 2.64 -2.23 12.79
C THR A 32 3.67 -2.04 11.70
N LEU A 33 3.62 -0.89 11.02
CA LEU A 33 4.72 -0.47 10.16
C LEU A 33 5.95 -0.27 11.05
N LYS A 34 7.09 -0.91 10.74
CA LYS A 34 8.38 -0.53 11.35
C LYS A 34 8.54 0.97 11.12
N ARG A 35 8.77 1.78 12.18
CA ARG A 35 8.77 3.25 12.15
C ARG A 35 9.81 3.78 11.15
N VAL A 36 9.44 3.86 9.88
CA VAL A 36 10.03 4.82 8.94
C VAL A 36 9.57 6.18 9.43
N ARG A 37 10.49 7.15 9.59
CA ARG A 37 10.13 8.51 9.99
C ARG A 37 9.04 9.03 9.05
N ALA A 38 7.84 9.25 9.58
CA ALA A 38 6.73 9.82 8.82
C ALA A 38 7.14 11.21 8.33
N LYS A 39 7.03 11.44 7.03
CA LYS A 39 7.15 12.78 6.46
C LYS A 39 5.80 13.49 6.59
N PRO A 40 5.77 14.78 6.93
CA PRO A 40 4.53 15.54 6.96
C PRO A 40 3.92 15.59 5.56
N ASP A 41 2.59 15.69 5.52
CA ASP A 41 1.89 16.01 4.28
C ASP A 41 2.27 17.43 3.84
N ALA A 42 2.35 17.65 2.53
CA ALA A 42 2.75 18.94 2.00
C ALA A 42 2.02 19.25 0.69
N VAL A 43 1.93 20.53 0.33
CA VAL A 43 1.48 20.97 -0.99
C VAL A 43 2.67 21.56 -1.74
N LEU A 44 3.00 20.99 -2.89
CA LEU A 44 4.02 21.48 -3.79
C LEU A 44 3.36 22.35 -4.87
N ILE A 45 3.82 23.59 -4.95
CA ILE A 45 3.41 24.57 -5.93
C ILE A 45 4.55 24.73 -6.93
N LYS A 46 4.32 24.25 -8.14
CA LYS A 46 5.25 24.41 -9.26
C LYS A 46 4.96 25.73 -9.94
N ALA A 47 5.91 26.66 -9.88
CA ALA A 47 5.80 27.92 -10.60
C ALA A 47 6.00 27.67 -12.10
N VAL A 48 5.15 28.28 -12.93
CA VAL A 48 5.42 28.43 -14.36
C VAL A 48 6.52 29.49 -14.47
N LYS A 49 7.67 29.09 -15.00
CA LYS A 49 8.79 30.02 -15.24
C LYS A 49 8.58 30.64 -16.61
N ALA A 50 8.50 31.97 -16.70
CA ALA A 50 8.74 32.64 -17.97
C ALA A 50 10.25 32.66 -18.25
N ASP A 51 10.64 32.67 -19.53
CA ASP A 51 12.05 32.73 -19.92
C ASP A 51 12.69 34.00 -19.36
N GLY A 52 13.65 33.84 -18.44
CA GLY A 52 14.41 34.94 -17.83
C GLY A 52 14.01 35.35 -16.40
N ASP A 53 12.99 34.74 -15.79
CA ASP A 53 12.59 35.09 -14.41
C ASP A 53 13.54 34.53 -13.34
N ASP A 54 13.93 35.39 -12.40
CA ASP A 54 14.63 34.97 -11.18
C ASP A 54 13.68 34.11 -10.32
N PRO A 55 14.09 32.89 -9.92
CA PRO A 55 13.27 32.00 -9.08
C PRO A 55 12.84 32.61 -7.75
N THR A 56 13.56 33.62 -7.23
CA THR A 56 13.21 34.31 -5.98
C THR A 56 12.03 35.28 -6.13
N THR A 57 11.93 35.98 -7.28
CA THR A 57 10.85 36.94 -7.60
C THR A 57 9.54 36.22 -7.88
N SER A 58 9.59 35.09 -8.60
CA SER A 58 8.43 34.23 -8.86
C SER A 58 7.86 33.64 -7.56
N TYR A 59 8.72 33.22 -6.64
CA TYR A 59 8.34 32.69 -5.31
C TYR A 59 7.60 33.70 -4.44
N ALA A 60 8.15 34.91 -4.28
CA ALA A 60 7.58 35.93 -3.40
C ALA A 60 6.19 36.38 -3.88
N THR A 61 6.03 36.48 -5.20
CA THR A 61 4.76 36.83 -5.85
C THR A 61 3.69 35.76 -5.61
N ILE A 62 4.04 34.48 -5.75
CA ILE A 62 3.14 33.35 -5.46
C ILE A 62 2.77 33.32 -3.97
N ALA A 63 3.75 33.48 -3.07
CA ALA A 63 3.50 33.49 -1.63
C ALA A 63 2.61 34.65 -1.18
N ALA A 64 2.75 35.83 -1.79
CA ALA A 64 1.90 36.99 -1.51
C ALA A 64 0.45 36.75 -1.97
N ARG A 65 0.24 36.28 -3.21
CA ARG A 65 -1.10 35.97 -3.74
C ARG A 65 -1.81 34.88 -2.94
N LEU A 66 -1.06 33.89 -2.47
CA LEU A 66 -1.60 32.83 -1.61
C LEU A 66 -2.14 33.39 -0.29
N LYS A 67 -1.39 34.27 0.37
CA LYS A 67 -1.82 34.88 1.64
C LYS A 67 -3.05 35.77 1.48
N GLU A 68 -3.22 36.39 0.31
CA GLU A 68 -4.36 37.26 0.03
C GLU A 68 -5.63 36.48 -0.31
N LYS A 69 -5.50 35.41 -1.11
CA LYS A 69 -6.65 34.70 -1.70
C LYS A 69 -7.03 33.40 -1.01
N VAL A 70 -6.15 32.82 -0.20
CA VAL A 70 -6.40 31.52 0.44
C VAL A 70 -6.56 31.73 1.94
N ASP A 71 -7.79 31.63 2.41
CA ASP A 71 -8.06 31.57 3.84
C ASP A 71 -7.86 30.13 4.35
N LEU A 72 -6.78 29.94 5.08
CA LEU A 72 -6.40 28.65 5.66
C LEU A 72 -7.30 28.24 6.84
N THR A 73 -7.93 29.23 7.49
CA THR A 73 -8.74 29.04 8.70
C THR A 73 -10.07 28.37 8.37
N SER A 74 -10.76 28.85 7.34
CA SER A 74 -12.01 28.24 6.86
C SER A 74 -11.84 26.84 6.29
N MET A 75 -10.63 26.50 5.82
CA MET A 75 -10.30 25.14 5.34
C MET A 75 -9.86 24.19 6.47
N GLY A 76 -9.68 24.68 7.70
CA GLY A 76 -9.20 23.89 8.82
C GLY A 76 -7.77 23.37 8.64
N VAL A 77 -6.94 24.06 7.84
CA VAL A 77 -5.57 23.64 7.55
C VAL A 77 -4.59 24.57 8.27
N THR A 78 -3.63 23.98 8.97
CA THR A 78 -2.51 24.71 9.57
C THR A 78 -1.26 24.47 8.74
N ILE A 79 -0.54 25.52 8.34
CA ILE A 79 0.77 25.38 7.68
C ILE A 79 1.85 25.48 8.76
N GLU A 80 2.63 24.41 8.93
CA GLU A 80 3.76 24.38 9.87
C GLU A 80 4.99 25.09 9.30
N ARG A 81 5.21 24.94 7.99
CA ARG A 81 6.42 25.48 7.36
C ARG A 81 6.20 25.79 5.89
N THR A 82 6.80 26.87 5.42
CA THR A 82 6.93 27.17 3.99
C THR A 82 8.40 27.11 3.62
N ARG A 83 8.72 26.50 2.48
CA ARG A 83 10.11 26.41 2.00
C ARG A 83 10.21 26.35 0.49
N MET A 84 11.35 26.81 -0.02
CA MET A 84 11.72 26.60 -1.42
C MET A 84 12.41 25.25 -1.60
N THR A 85 12.15 24.60 -2.74
CA THR A 85 12.88 23.39 -3.17
C THR A 85 14.11 23.78 -3.99
N LYS A 86 15.07 22.87 -4.16
CA LYS A 86 16.25 23.10 -5.02
C LYS A 86 15.90 23.46 -6.47
N ALA A 87 14.69 23.09 -6.93
CA ALA A 87 14.20 23.40 -8.27
C ALA A 87 13.55 24.80 -8.39
N GLY A 88 13.42 25.53 -7.28
CA GLY A 88 12.75 26.84 -7.21
C GLY A 88 11.24 26.78 -6.90
N ASN A 89 10.67 25.60 -6.66
CA ASN A 89 9.25 25.45 -6.34
C ASN A 89 8.95 25.77 -4.87
N LEU A 90 7.74 26.25 -4.57
CA LEU A 90 7.25 26.50 -3.22
C LEU A 90 6.64 25.22 -2.64
N LEU A 91 7.02 24.86 -1.42
CA LEU A 91 6.47 23.75 -0.66
C LEU A 91 5.85 24.27 0.64
N LEU A 92 4.58 23.91 0.86
CA LEU A 92 3.83 24.19 2.09
C LEU A 92 3.71 22.89 2.87
N GLU A 93 4.41 22.78 4.00
CA GLU A 93 4.30 21.64 4.93
C GLU A 93 3.07 21.85 5.80
N VAL A 94 2.10 20.95 5.68
CA VAL A 94 0.83 21.00 6.40
C VAL A 94 1.00 20.32 7.75
N GLY A 95 0.65 21.05 8.79
CA GLY A 95 0.68 20.59 10.17
C GLY A 95 -0.59 19.87 10.60
N GLY A 96 -0.43 19.05 11.63
CA GLY A 96 -1.52 18.31 12.26
C GLY A 96 -1.72 16.89 11.71
N LYS A 97 -2.67 16.17 12.32
CA LYS A 97 -3.00 14.78 11.95
C LYS A 97 -3.97 14.68 10.76
N GLN A 98 -4.42 15.81 10.23
CA GLN A 98 -5.36 15.87 9.11
C GLN A 98 -4.60 15.79 7.78
N PRO A 99 -5.19 15.15 6.76
CA PRO A 99 -4.51 15.04 5.48
C PRO A 99 -4.48 16.43 4.84
N ALA A 100 -3.45 16.73 4.05
CA ALA A 100 -3.53 17.90 3.18
C ALA A 100 -4.72 17.70 2.22
N PRO A 101 -5.79 18.54 2.28
CA PRO A 101 -6.99 18.29 1.50
C PRO A 101 -6.71 18.50 0.01
N ILE A 102 -7.27 17.67 -0.87
CA ILE A 102 -7.27 17.95 -2.32
C ILE A 102 -7.89 19.33 -2.59
N ALA A 103 -8.92 19.68 -1.83
CA ALA A 103 -9.55 21.00 -1.92
C ALA A 103 -8.54 22.15 -1.74
N LEU A 104 -7.48 21.95 -0.93
CA LEU A 104 -6.42 22.96 -0.77
C LEU A 104 -5.58 23.11 -2.03
N SER A 105 -5.21 22.02 -2.72
CA SER A 105 -4.48 22.15 -3.99
C SER A 105 -5.34 22.80 -5.06
N ASP A 106 -6.63 22.52 -5.09
CA ASP A 106 -7.55 23.10 -6.08
C ASP A 106 -7.78 24.60 -5.81
N ALA A 107 -8.01 24.98 -4.55
CA ALA A 107 -8.13 26.37 -4.13
C ALA A 107 -6.84 27.16 -4.40
N ILE A 108 -5.68 26.56 -4.14
CA ILE A 108 -4.39 27.16 -4.44
C ILE A 108 -4.21 27.33 -5.96
N THR A 109 -4.52 26.31 -6.75
CA THR A 109 -4.40 26.38 -8.21
C THR A 109 -5.33 27.46 -8.78
N ALA A 110 -6.56 27.57 -8.27
CA ALA A 110 -7.49 28.64 -8.62
C ALA A 110 -7.00 30.03 -8.20
N ALA A 111 -6.39 30.17 -7.03
CA ALA A 111 -5.86 31.44 -6.53
C ALA A 111 -4.64 31.92 -7.31
N ILE A 112 -3.76 31.00 -7.70
CA ILE A 112 -2.50 31.24 -8.40
C ILE A 112 -2.73 31.44 -9.90
N GLY A 113 -3.73 30.77 -10.48
CA GLY A 113 -4.08 30.88 -11.89
C GLY A 113 -2.94 30.42 -12.80
N ASN A 114 -2.54 31.26 -13.75
CA ASN A 114 -1.49 30.97 -14.72
C ASN A 114 -0.07 30.95 -14.16
N LEU A 115 0.14 31.34 -12.89
CA LEU A 115 1.47 31.38 -12.29
C LEU A 115 2.01 30.00 -11.88
N GLY A 116 1.17 28.96 -11.83
CA GLY A 116 1.62 27.66 -11.34
C GLY A 116 0.52 26.66 -11.07
N GLU A 117 0.94 25.42 -10.82
CA GLU A 117 0.07 24.30 -10.45
C GLU A 117 0.42 23.80 -9.05
N ALA A 118 -0.60 23.54 -8.23
CA ALA A 118 -0.42 22.91 -6.93
C ALA A 118 -0.70 21.41 -6.97
N SER A 119 0.08 20.66 -6.20
CA SER A 119 -0.08 19.20 -6.07
C SER A 119 0.16 18.76 -4.64
N VAL A 120 -0.68 17.86 -4.14
CA VAL A 120 -0.54 17.31 -2.79
C VAL A 120 0.54 16.23 -2.78
N LEU A 121 1.51 16.37 -1.88
CA LEU A 121 2.56 15.42 -1.57
C LEU A 121 2.27 14.73 -0.24
N GLN A 122 1.83 13.48 -0.32
CA GLN A 122 1.65 12.61 0.84
C GLN A 122 2.61 11.43 0.77
N GLN A 123 3.05 10.95 1.93
CA GLN A 123 3.79 9.70 1.99
C GLN A 123 2.84 8.54 1.66
N LYS A 124 3.17 7.76 0.62
CA LYS A 124 2.34 6.64 0.18
C LYS A 124 2.95 5.28 0.51
N VAL A 125 2.11 4.35 0.96
CA VAL A 125 2.46 2.97 1.32
C VAL A 125 1.63 2.00 0.49
N ALA A 126 2.27 0.95 -0.02
CA ALA A 126 1.58 -0.09 -0.76
C ALA A 126 1.03 -1.14 0.22
N VAL A 127 -0.27 -1.40 0.14
CA VAL A 127 -1.01 -2.35 0.98
C VAL A 127 -1.59 -3.44 0.08
N GLU A 128 -1.47 -4.70 0.49
CA GLU A 128 -2.01 -5.87 -0.20
C GLU A 128 -3.28 -6.36 0.49
N PHE A 129 -4.33 -6.60 -0.30
CA PHE A 129 -5.60 -7.18 0.11
C PHE A 129 -5.71 -8.59 -0.49
N ARG A 130 -5.76 -9.61 0.38
CA ARG A 130 -5.88 -11.02 -0.03
C ARG A 130 -7.21 -11.63 0.36
N GLY A 131 -7.79 -12.45 -0.51
CA GLY A 131 -9.11 -13.05 -0.28
C GLY A 131 -10.24 -12.08 -0.61
N VAL A 132 -10.03 -11.26 -1.63
CA VAL A 132 -11.08 -10.43 -2.23
C VAL A 132 -12.03 -11.35 -2.98
N ASP A 133 -13.31 -11.00 -2.99
CA ASP A 133 -14.36 -11.77 -3.66
C ASP A 133 -14.03 -12.04 -5.13
N VAL A 134 -14.47 -13.19 -5.66
CA VAL A 134 -14.21 -13.58 -7.05
C VAL A 134 -14.92 -12.67 -8.05
N THR A 135 -16.08 -12.13 -7.69
CA THR A 135 -16.89 -11.22 -8.52
C THR A 135 -16.44 -9.76 -8.39
N ALA A 136 -15.76 -9.40 -7.29
CA ALA A 136 -15.37 -8.02 -7.04
C ALA A 136 -14.54 -7.40 -8.17
N ASN A 137 -14.87 -6.16 -8.52
CA ASN A 137 -14.19 -5.33 -9.52
C ASN A 137 -13.30 -4.25 -8.83
N GLU A 138 -12.69 -3.37 -9.62
CA GLU A 138 -11.88 -2.27 -9.07
C GLU A 138 -12.72 -1.24 -8.31
N ASP A 139 -13.97 -1.01 -8.74
CA ASP A 139 -14.88 -0.06 -8.12
C ASP A 139 -15.35 -0.54 -6.74
N ASP A 140 -15.52 -1.84 -6.53
CA ASP A 140 -15.84 -2.40 -5.21
C ASP A 140 -14.72 -2.10 -4.20
N VAL A 141 -13.46 -2.21 -4.64
CA VAL A 141 -12.28 -1.90 -3.83
C VAL A 141 -12.22 -0.39 -3.56
N ARG A 142 -12.44 0.43 -4.60
CA ARG A 142 -12.47 1.89 -4.49
C ARG A 142 -13.55 2.36 -3.51
N ASN A 143 -14.76 1.86 -3.65
CA ASN A 143 -15.90 2.20 -2.81
C ASN A 143 -15.67 1.77 -1.36
N ALA A 144 -15.14 0.57 -1.13
CA ALA A 144 -14.77 0.11 0.21
C ALA A 144 -13.68 0.98 0.86
N LEU A 145 -12.66 1.37 0.09
CA LEU A 145 -11.61 2.27 0.57
C LEU A 145 -12.15 3.67 0.88
N ARG A 146 -12.98 4.25 0.00
CA ARG A 146 -13.63 5.55 0.22
C ARG A 146 -14.50 5.52 1.49
N ALA A 147 -15.34 4.50 1.63
CA ALA A 147 -16.23 4.37 2.78
C ALA A 147 -15.47 4.24 4.11
N ARG A 148 -14.27 3.63 4.10
CA ARG A 148 -13.46 3.44 5.31
C ARG A 148 -12.55 4.62 5.62
N SER A 149 -11.95 5.22 4.60
CA SER A 149 -10.90 6.24 4.77
C SER A 149 -11.41 7.67 4.68
N GLY A 150 -12.48 7.92 3.92
CA GLY A 150 -12.94 9.26 3.56
C GLY A 150 -11.92 10.07 2.75
N GLU A 151 -10.82 9.46 2.29
CA GLU A 151 -9.73 10.12 1.57
C GLU A 151 -9.74 9.76 0.09
N GLU A 152 -9.15 10.59 -0.76
CA GLU A 152 -8.77 10.31 -2.15
C GLU A 152 -7.55 11.19 -2.53
N PRO A 153 -6.81 10.89 -3.62
CA PRO A 153 -6.95 9.75 -4.52
C PRO A 153 -6.05 8.57 -4.14
N PHE A 154 -6.56 7.35 -4.30
CA PHE A 154 -5.78 6.10 -4.21
C PHE A 154 -5.35 5.61 -5.59
N ARG A 155 -4.28 4.84 -5.66
CA ARG A 155 -3.96 4.04 -6.86
C ARG A 155 -4.19 2.56 -6.56
N ILE A 156 -5.16 1.97 -7.24
CA ILE A 156 -5.44 0.55 -7.17
C ILE A 156 -4.62 -0.16 -8.25
N GLY A 157 -3.99 -1.27 -7.89
CA GLY A 157 -3.21 -2.11 -8.78
C GLY A 157 -4.08 -3.13 -9.50
N LYS A 158 -3.47 -3.88 -10.43
CA LYS A 158 -4.17 -4.95 -11.14
C LYS A 158 -4.64 -6.04 -10.18
N MET A 159 -5.87 -6.50 -10.37
CA MET A 159 -6.39 -7.64 -9.63
C MET A 159 -5.81 -8.95 -10.15
N ARG A 160 -5.27 -9.75 -9.23
CA ARG A 160 -4.66 -11.05 -9.48
C ARG A 160 -5.54 -12.14 -8.90
N ARG A 161 -5.63 -13.30 -9.56
CA ARG A 161 -6.31 -14.47 -9.00
C ARG A 161 -5.34 -15.26 -8.12
N SER A 162 -5.80 -15.65 -6.95
CA SER A 162 -5.13 -16.61 -6.07
C SER A 162 -5.42 -18.04 -6.55
N PRO A 163 -4.57 -19.04 -6.25
CA PRO A 163 -4.83 -20.43 -6.60
C PRO A 163 -6.20 -20.96 -6.12
N GLY A 164 -6.72 -20.45 -5.00
CA GLY A 164 -8.05 -20.79 -4.47
C GLY A 164 -9.22 -20.02 -5.11
N GLY A 165 -9.05 -19.43 -6.30
CA GLY A 165 -10.11 -18.71 -7.03
C GLY A 165 -10.37 -17.27 -6.57
N GLN A 166 -10.20 -16.98 -5.29
CA GLN A 166 -10.31 -15.62 -4.72
C GLN A 166 -9.33 -14.64 -5.36
N LYS A 167 -9.68 -13.35 -5.37
CA LYS A 167 -8.83 -12.28 -5.91
C LYS A 167 -7.87 -11.72 -4.85
N GLN A 168 -6.81 -11.09 -5.34
CA GLN A 168 -5.85 -10.31 -4.59
C GLN A 168 -5.63 -8.98 -5.32
N VAL A 169 -5.51 -7.89 -4.57
CA VAL A 169 -5.26 -6.57 -5.14
C VAL A 169 -4.33 -5.79 -4.22
N ASP A 170 -3.53 -4.92 -4.81
CA ASP A 170 -2.68 -4.01 -4.07
C ASP A 170 -3.19 -2.58 -4.25
N ALA A 171 -3.17 -1.75 -3.22
CA ALA A 171 -3.47 -0.33 -3.32
C ALA A 171 -2.31 0.50 -2.76
N LEU A 172 -2.02 1.62 -3.40
CA LEU A 172 -1.08 2.62 -2.91
C LEU A 172 -1.88 3.71 -2.18
N LEU A 173 -1.77 3.72 -0.86
CA LEU A 173 -2.58 4.53 0.06
C LEU A 173 -1.69 5.56 0.78
N SER A 174 -2.28 6.61 1.34
CA SER A 174 -1.59 7.50 2.28
C SER A 174 -1.11 6.70 3.50
N LEU A 175 -0.02 7.15 4.15
CA LEU A 175 0.53 6.49 5.33
C LEU A 175 -0.54 6.32 6.42
N ARG A 176 -1.34 7.37 6.65
CA ARG A 176 -2.40 7.40 7.65
C ARG A 176 -3.46 6.30 7.42
N VAL A 177 -3.98 6.22 6.20
CA VAL A 177 -4.97 5.20 5.84
C VAL A 177 -4.34 3.80 5.90
N ALA A 178 -3.11 3.65 5.42
CA ALA A 178 -2.41 2.37 5.49
C ALA A 178 -2.23 1.89 6.93
N GLU A 179 -1.84 2.77 7.86
CA GLU A 179 -1.70 2.44 9.29
C GLU A 179 -3.01 1.96 9.90
N ALA A 180 -4.12 2.67 9.67
CA ALA A 180 -5.44 2.28 10.17
C ALA A 180 -5.86 0.88 9.65
N LEU A 181 -5.70 0.64 8.35
CA LEU A 181 -6.08 -0.62 7.74
C LEU A 181 -5.18 -1.80 8.15
N LEU A 182 -3.88 -1.55 8.33
CA LEU A 182 -2.92 -2.56 8.78
C LEU A 182 -3.11 -2.92 10.26
N PHE A 183 -3.51 -1.94 11.07
CA PHE A 183 -3.85 -2.14 12.47
C PHE A 183 -5.07 -3.07 12.62
N GLU A 184 -6.11 -2.87 11.81
CA GLU A 184 -7.27 -3.78 11.79
C GLU A 184 -6.93 -5.13 11.16
N GLY A 185 -6.10 -5.13 10.12
CA GLY A 185 -5.60 -6.32 9.43
C GLY A 185 -6.66 -7.04 8.56
N ARG A 186 -7.88 -6.53 8.52
CA ARG A 186 -9.01 -7.06 7.73
C ARG A 186 -9.89 -5.93 7.22
N MET A 187 -10.53 -6.15 6.09
CA MET A 187 -11.49 -5.22 5.49
C MET A 187 -12.54 -6.01 4.72
N LYS A 188 -13.79 -5.56 4.73
CA LYS A 188 -14.84 -6.13 3.90
C LYS A 188 -14.83 -5.48 2.52
N ILE A 189 -14.73 -6.29 1.47
CA ILE A 189 -14.82 -5.85 0.06
C ILE A 189 -15.81 -6.78 -0.64
N GLY A 190 -16.90 -6.22 -1.15
CA GLY A 190 -18.06 -7.00 -1.57
C GLY A 190 -18.63 -7.81 -0.40
N TRP A 191 -18.80 -9.12 -0.60
CA TRP A 191 -19.31 -10.03 0.44
C TRP A 191 -18.21 -10.66 1.30
N SER A 192 -16.97 -10.64 0.80
CA SER A 192 -15.84 -11.32 1.43
C SER A 192 -15.07 -10.41 2.39
N THR A 193 -14.64 -10.97 3.53
CA THR A 193 -13.67 -10.30 4.42
C THR A 193 -12.26 -10.63 3.96
N CYS A 194 -11.56 -9.65 3.40
CA CYS A 194 -10.19 -9.80 2.92
C CYS A 194 -9.18 -9.50 4.04
N LYS A 195 -8.00 -10.13 3.95
CA LYS A 195 -6.86 -9.89 4.82
C LYS A 195 -6.06 -8.71 4.29
N VAL A 196 -5.77 -7.74 5.14
CA VAL A 196 -4.97 -6.56 4.81
C VAL A 196 -3.54 -6.78 5.32
N ARG A 197 -2.55 -6.56 4.46
CA ARG A 197 -1.12 -6.73 4.80
C ARG A 197 -0.27 -5.66 4.15
N LEU A 198 0.88 -5.37 4.75
CA LEU A 198 1.86 -4.51 4.10
C LEU A 198 2.36 -5.22 2.83
N LYS A 199 2.33 -4.52 1.69
CA LYS A 199 2.92 -5.08 0.47
C LYS A 199 4.43 -5.02 0.60
N GLU A 200 5.03 -6.18 0.81
CA GLU A 200 6.48 -6.29 0.90
C GLU A 200 7.11 -6.05 -0.48
N ARG A 201 7.73 -4.87 -0.65
CA ARG A 201 8.60 -4.61 -1.80
C ARG A 201 9.91 -5.32 -1.55
N SER A 202 10.05 -6.56 -2.02
CA SER A 202 11.36 -7.18 -2.13
C SER A 202 12.20 -6.36 -3.12
N SER A 203 13.12 -5.54 -2.63
CA SER A 203 14.14 -4.92 -3.47
C SER A 203 14.86 -6.04 -4.20
N ARG A 204 14.72 -6.09 -5.52
CA ARG A 204 15.53 -6.99 -6.35
C ARG A 204 16.80 -6.21 -6.68
N CYS A 205 17.95 -6.76 -6.31
CA CYS A 205 19.23 -6.20 -6.69
C CYS A 205 19.44 -6.40 -8.19
N TYR A 206 19.63 -5.32 -8.94
CA TYR A 206 19.86 -5.39 -10.39
C TYR A 206 21.22 -5.99 -10.75
N ARG A 207 22.18 -6.01 -9.81
CA ARG A 207 23.50 -6.60 -10.01
C ARG A 207 23.44 -8.12 -9.91
N CYS A 208 23.11 -8.67 -8.74
CA CYS A 208 23.15 -10.12 -8.51
C CYS A 208 21.81 -10.84 -8.74
N GLN A 209 20.75 -10.09 -9.06
CA GLN A 209 19.35 -10.54 -9.16
C GLN A 209 18.72 -11.00 -7.83
N GLY A 210 19.48 -11.02 -6.72
CA GLY A 210 19.02 -11.39 -5.37
C GLY A 210 18.02 -10.40 -4.76
N PHE A 211 17.52 -10.72 -3.56
CA PHE A 211 16.48 -9.92 -2.89
C PHE A 211 16.99 -9.32 -1.58
N GLY A 212 16.40 -8.20 -1.16
CA GLY A 212 16.61 -7.62 0.18
C GLY A 212 17.69 -6.54 0.27
N HIS A 213 18.41 -6.27 -0.82
CA HIS A 213 19.44 -5.22 -0.88
C HIS A 213 19.41 -4.46 -2.22
N TYR A 214 20.06 -3.30 -2.25
CA TYR A 214 20.26 -2.49 -3.45
C TYR A 214 21.64 -2.79 -4.07
N ALA A 215 21.80 -2.49 -5.37
CA ALA A 215 23.06 -2.73 -6.08
C ALA A 215 24.28 -2.05 -5.43
N ALA A 216 24.09 -0.88 -4.81
CA ALA A 216 25.14 -0.17 -4.07
C ALA A 216 25.70 -0.95 -2.87
N ASN A 217 24.90 -1.84 -2.28
CA ASN A 217 25.27 -2.65 -1.11
C ASN A 217 25.44 -4.13 -1.49
N CYS A 218 25.63 -4.44 -2.78
CA CYS A 218 25.65 -5.81 -3.26
C CYS A 218 27.06 -6.42 -3.18
N THR A 219 27.18 -7.52 -2.45
CA THR A 219 28.40 -8.36 -2.38
C THR A 219 28.30 -9.63 -3.24
N GLY A 220 27.18 -9.81 -3.93
CA GLY A 220 26.92 -10.98 -4.77
C GLY A 220 27.58 -10.92 -6.16
N PRO A 221 27.48 -12.01 -6.93
CA PRO A 221 28.01 -12.07 -8.29
C PRO A 221 27.31 -11.07 -9.21
N ASP A 222 28.01 -10.59 -10.23
CA ASP A 222 27.41 -9.74 -11.26
C ASP A 222 26.65 -10.60 -12.29
N ARG A 223 25.35 -10.34 -12.41
CA ARG A 223 24.39 -11.00 -13.31
C ARG A 223 23.61 -9.98 -14.14
N THR A 224 24.17 -8.78 -14.32
CA THR A 224 23.55 -7.71 -15.11
C THR A 224 23.35 -8.10 -16.58
N LYS A 225 24.22 -8.95 -17.12
CA LYS A 225 24.16 -9.46 -18.51
C LYS A 225 23.35 -10.75 -18.66
N THR A 226 22.90 -11.30 -17.56
CA THR A 226 22.28 -12.62 -17.52
C THR A 226 20.76 -12.52 -17.66
N CYS A 227 20.20 -13.33 -18.53
CA CYS A 227 18.76 -13.43 -18.76
C CYS A 227 18.02 -13.86 -17.48
N MET A 228 17.09 -13.03 -17.01
CA MET A 228 16.28 -13.33 -15.82
C MET A 228 15.35 -14.56 -15.96
N ARG A 229 15.14 -15.04 -17.19
CA ARG A 229 14.30 -16.21 -17.47
C ARG A 229 15.08 -17.52 -17.36
N CYS A 230 16.26 -17.62 -17.97
CA CYS A 230 17.02 -18.88 -18.06
C CYS A 230 18.39 -18.86 -17.36
N GLY A 231 18.87 -17.70 -16.92
CA GLY A 231 20.16 -17.60 -16.23
C GLY A 231 21.37 -17.65 -17.15
N GLU A 232 21.21 -17.46 -18.46
CA GLU A 232 22.31 -17.40 -19.43
C GLU A 232 22.52 -15.99 -20.00
N ASP A 233 23.71 -15.72 -20.52
CA ASP A 233 24.06 -14.43 -21.12
C ASP A 233 23.66 -14.33 -22.61
N GLY A 234 23.80 -13.13 -23.18
CA GLY A 234 23.61 -12.88 -24.62
C GLY A 234 22.19 -12.48 -25.05
N HIS A 235 21.22 -12.45 -24.13
CA HIS A 235 19.87 -11.99 -24.43
C HIS A 235 19.09 -11.52 -23.19
N ILE A 236 18.05 -10.71 -23.42
CA ILE A 236 17.12 -10.28 -22.36
C ILE A 236 15.92 -11.22 -22.25
N ALA A 237 15.30 -11.27 -21.06
CA ALA A 237 14.18 -12.18 -20.77
C ALA A 237 12.99 -12.04 -21.74
N VAL A 238 12.73 -10.83 -22.25
CA VAL A 238 11.66 -10.57 -23.23
C VAL A 238 11.91 -11.29 -24.56
N ARG A 239 13.17 -11.52 -24.93
CA ARG A 239 13.59 -12.22 -26.15
C ARG A 239 14.05 -13.67 -25.87
N CYS A 240 13.75 -14.20 -24.69
CA CYS A 240 14.18 -15.54 -24.28
C CYS A 240 13.11 -16.58 -24.61
N ASN A 241 13.48 -17.54 -25.48
CA ASN A 241 12.63 -18.71 -25.82
C ASN A 241 13.01 -19.98 -25.05
N LYS A 242 14.01 -19.92 -24.17
CA LYS A 242 14.44 -21.06 -23.35
C LYS A 242 13.48 -21.35 -22.20
N THR A 243 13.48 -22.59 -21.73
CA THR A 243 12.76 -23.01 -20.52
C THR A 243 13.21 -22.17 -19.32
N PRO A 244 12.28 -21.71 -18.47
CA PRO A 244 12.64 -20.96 -17.27
C PRO A 244 13.59 -21.75 -16.36
N SER A 245 14.69 -21.13 -15.98
CA SER A 245 15.67 -21.66 -15.03
C SER A 245 16.15 -20.51 -14.14
N CYS A 246 15.81 -20.57 -12.86
CA CYS A 246 16.13 -19.52 -11.89
C CYS A 246 17.58 -19.65 -11.38
N PRO A 247 18.52 -18.77 -11.78
CA PRO A 247 19.89 -18.78 -11.27
C PRO A 247 19.97 -18.67 -9.75
N LEU A 248 19.09 -17.90 -9.12
CA LEU A 248 19.11 -17.71 -7.66
C LEU A 248 18.75 -18.99 -6.91
N CYS A 249 17.73 -19.71 -7.40
CA CYS A 249 17.32 -20.97 -6.80
C CYS A 249 18.34 -22.06 -7.09
N ARG A 250 19.01 -22.02 -8.26
CA ARG A 250 20.13 -22.91 -8.59
C ARG A 250 21.25 -22.78 -7.57
N ASP A 251 21.68 -21.55 -7.27
CA ASP A 251 22.74 -21.29 -6.28
C ASP A 251 22.36 -21.73 -4.85
N ASN A 252 21.08 -21.58 -4.50
CA ASN A 252 20.58 -21.87 -3.15
C ASN A 252 20.04 -23.31 -2.99
N GLY A 253 20.14 -24.16 -4.01
CA GLY A 253 19.67 -25.56 -3.95
C GLY A 253 18.14 -25.73 -3.95
N PHE A 254 17.38 -24.75 -4.46
CA PHE A 254 15.92 -24.82 -4.59
C PHE A 254 15.49 -25.27 -6.00
N LYS A 255 14.20 -25.60 -6.15
CA LYS A 255 13.60 -25.94 -7.46
C LYS A 255 13.83 -24.78 -8.45
N ILE A 256 14.23 -25.07 -9.69
CA ILE A 256 14.71 -24.05 -10.65
C ILE A 256 13.75 -23.74 -11.81
N ASP A 257 12.71 -24.54 -12.02
CA ASP A 257 11.80 -24.49 -13.17
C ASP A 257 10.80 -23.32 -13.12
N HIS A 258 11.31 -22.11 -12.92
CA HIS A 258 10.56 -20.87 -12.87
C HIS A 258 11.44 -19.66 -13.20
N ILE A 259 10.80 -18.52 -13.42
CA ILE A 259 11.48 -17.24 -13.70
C ILE A 259 11.99 -16.63 -12.38
N SER A 260 13.22 -16.12 -12.36
CA SER A 260 13.81 -15.45 -11.20
C SER A 260 12.88 -14.41 -10.59
N GLY A 261 12.52 -14.65 -9.32
CA GLY A 261 11.65 -13.79 -8.52
C GLY A 261 10.17 -13.75 -8.91
N GLY A 262 9.71 -14.70 -9.73
CA GLY A 262 8.29 -15.03 -9.84
C GLY A 262 7.70 -15.50 -8.49
N GLU A 263 6.39 -15.79 -8.46
CA GLU A 263 5.73 -16.28 -7.23
C GLU A 263 6.24 -17.65 -6.77
N ALA A 264 6.70 -18.49 -7.71
CA ALA A 264 7.30 -19.79 -7.42
C ALA A 264 8.76 -19.71 -6.94
N CYS A 265 9.37 -18.52 -6.88
CA CYS A 265 10.78 -18.37 -6.50
C CYS A 265 10.97 -18.43 -4.99
N ASP A 266 11.56 -19.52 -4.50
CA ASP A 266 11.83 -19.68 -3.07
C ASP A 266 12.95 -18.79 -2.56
N SER A 267 13.96 -18.48 -3.40
CA SER A 267 14.97 -17.46 -3.07
C SER A 267 14.36 -16.06 -2.84
N ARG A 268 13.17 -15.78 -3.41
CA ARG A 268 12.40 -14.56 -3.12
C ARG A 268 11.63 -14.66 -1.81
N LYS A 269 11.11 -15.83 -1.45
CA LYS A 269 10.34 -16.05 -0.21
C LYS A 269 11.26 -16.11 1.01
N ASN A 270 12.39 -16.79 0.87
CA ASN A 270 13.37 -17.07 1.92
C ASN A 270 14.55 -16.08 1.82
N LYS A 271 14.26 -14.77 1.80
CA LYS A 271 15.32 -13.76 1.68
C LYS A 271 16.27 -13.91 2.86
N LYS A 272 17.50 -14.37 2.61
CA LYS A 272 18.60 -14.19 3.56
C LYS A 272 19.00 -12.72 3.50
N HIS A 273 18.95 -12.05 4.64
CA HIS A 273 19.36 -10.65 4.79
C HIS A 273 20.86 -10.51 4.62
#